data_AF-M4BCC7-F1
#
_entry.id   AF-M4BCC7-F1
#
_cell.length_a   1.000
_cell.length_b   1.000
_cell.length_c   1.000
_cell.angle_alpha   90.00
_cell.angle_beta   90.00
_cell.angle_gamma   90.00
#
_symmetry.space_group_name_H-M   'P 1'
#
loop_
_entity.id
_entity.type
_entity.pdbx_description
1 polymer ?
#
loop_
_entity_poly.entity_id
_entity_poly.type
_entity_poly.pdbx_seq_one_letter_code
_entity_poly.pdbx_strand_id
1 'polypeptide(L)'
;MAAIGTATFGVFGPLMKMGKKLTWAVQCTNQLLLVMRGIIRYVRSVKTQDPQLSHEKLLLMLYQTNNVVTDLPMVIYACMGKNIPSSLQLSQVVLATSQWMLLQALTYEDDIISSWKQFRTFVKGANFTEVAEEITEGEIESLETAMQQNSSCAGDLKSLTDRVWMTIREYREATVGITKDELRLKISESDLVLYDVALVTNNCIQHLISESNKETAYKTREMLRKTFGVIINDLIESGHSDNGTSLDEKAHAYKWIDTGLSTISASMTDPTDIATLLSEYIQRVCGPTQFMGEIDDGTEDATLGLNTLQRAFKGSASSWSRVGDGAVIIRFTSTDTKGVYVNIMSGSDKIARVSVAAGGTAQWKSNVATLGGKTLYLNRRRPGLLGISGKGGGSLVLWVPRASQGGHLELDVKVNVS
;
A
#
# COMPACT_ATOMS: atom_id res chain seq x y z
N MET A 1 -29.48 8.53 1.58
CA MET A 1 -29.99 8.33 0.21
C MET A 1 -29.04 8.88 -0.84
N ALA A 2 -27.78 8.44 -0.83
CA ALA A 2 -27.01 8.41 -2.06
C ALA A 2 -27.44 7.15 -2.83
N ALA A 3 -28.42 7.30 -3.73
CA ALA A 3 -28.86 6.22 -4.59
C ALA A 3 -27.65 5.52 -5.21
N ILE A 4 -27.59 4.19 -5.07
CA ILE A 4 -26.75 3.32 -5.90
C ILE A 4 -27.15 3.65 -7.34
N GLY A 5 -26.39 4.51 -8.01
CA GLY A 5 -26.72 5.02 -9.32
C GLY A 5 -26.91 3.85 -10.29
N THR A 6 -27.89 3.96 -11.18
CA THR A 6 -28.23 2.96 -12.20
C THR A 6 -27.03 2.47 -13.03
N ALA A 7 -25.91 3.20 -13.05
CA ALA A 7 -24.63 2.78 -13.61
C ALA A 7 -24.00 1.58 -12.88
N THR A 8 -24.02 1.53 -11.54
CA THR A 8 -23.43 0.43 -10.74
C THR A 8 -24.11 -0.92 -10.98
N PHE A 9 -25.36 -0.95 -11.45
CA PHE A 9 -26.04 -2.19 -11.83
C PHE A 9 -25.45 -2.83 -13.10
N GLY A 10 -24.78 -2.06 -13.95
CA GLY A 10 -24.21 -2.53 -15.22
C GLY A 10 -22.98 -3.42 -15.02
N VAL A 11 -22.05 -3.01 -14.15
CA VAL A 11 -20.77 -3.68 -13.90
C VAL A 11 -20.87 -4.68 -12.75
N PHE A 12 -21.59 -4.35 -11.67
CA PHE A 12 -21.75 -5.24 -10.52
C PHE A 12 -22.82 -6.33 -10.73
N GLY A 13 -23.80 -6.10 -11.62
CA GLY A 13 -24.84 -7.09 -11.92
C GLY A 13 -24.28 -8.46 -12.33
N PRO A 14 -23.31 -8.52 -13.27
CA PRO A 14 -22.56 -9.73 -13.60
C PRO A 14 -21.81 -10.34 -12.39
N LEU A 15 -21.07 -9.52 -11.62
CA LEU A 15 -20.30 -9.99 -10.46
C LEU A 15 -21.20 -10.57 -9.37
N MET A 16 -22.29 -9.90 -9.00
CA MET A 16 -23.28 -10.42 -8.05
C MET A 16 -23.91 -11.74 -8.51
N LYS A 17 -24.21 -11.86 -9.80
CA LYS A 17 -24.77 -13.09 -10.37
C LYS A 17 -23.76 -14.24 -10.31
N MET A 18 -22.48 -13.96 -10.54
CA MET A 18 -21.39 -14.94 -10.38
C MET A 18 -21.17 -15.28 -8.90
N GLY A 19 -21.11 -14.28 -8.03
CA GLY A 19 -20.93 -14.45 -6.58
C GLY A 19 -22.01 -15.32 -5.94
N LYS A 20 -23.27 -15.17 -6.36
CA LYS A 20 -24.39 -16.03 -5.90
C LYS A 20 -24.28 -17.50 -6.33
N LYS A 21 -23.44 -17.81 -7.32
CA LYS A 21 -23.19 -19.18 -7.78
C LYS A 21 -21.99 -19.83 -7.10
N LEU A 22 -21.17 -19.07 -6.38
CA LEU A 22 -20.00 -19.59 -5.67
C LEU A 22 -20.43 -20.19 -4.33
N THR A 23 -20.09 -21.45 -4.11
CA THR A 23 -20.27 -22.13 -2.82
C THR A 23 -19.27 -21.60 -1.78
N TRP A 24 -19.58 -21.77 -0.49
CA TRP A 24 -18.67 -21.38 0.58
C TRP A 24 -17.33 -22.15 0.50
N ALA A 25 -17.39 -23.42 0.07
CA ALA A 25 -16.23 -24.29 -0.10
C ALA A 25 -15.27 -23.76 -1.18
N VAL A 26 -15.81 -23.30 -2.32
CA VAL A 26 -15.02 -22.64 -3.37
C VAL A 26 -14.43 -21.32 -2.89
N GLN A 27 -15.21 -20.51 -2.18
CA GLN A 27 -14.71 -19.25 -1.60
C GLN A 27 -13.55 -19.51 -0.65
N CYS A 28 -13.68 -20.48 0.27
CA CYS A 28 -12.65 -20.86 1.23
C CYS A 28 -11.38 -21.35 0.52
N THR A 29 -11.54 -22.28 -0.43
CA THR A 29 -10.42 -22.87 -1.17
C THR A 29 -9.68 -21.86 -2.00
N ASN A 30 -10.40 -20.94 -2.64
CA ASN A 30 -9.79 -19.87 -3.41
C ASN A 30 -9.05 -18.86 -2.51
N GLN A 31 -9.62 -18.48 -1.36
CA GLN A 31 -8.90 -17.62 -0.39
C GLN A 31 -7.62 -18.30 0.10
N LEU A 32 -7.66 -19.60 0.41
CA LEU A 32 -6.47 -20.37 0.77
C LEU A 32 -5.42 -20.36 -0.35
N LEU A 33 -5.83 -20.55 -1.61
CA LEU A 33 -4.94 -20.55 -2.76
C LEU A 33 -4.22 -19.20 -2.92
N LEU A 34 -4.96 -18.09 -2.82
CA LEU A 34 -4.44 -16.73 -2.96
C LEU A 34 -3.46 -16.39 -1.84
N VAL A 35 -3.80 -16.72 -0.60
CA VAL A 35 -2.92 -16.49 0.56
C VAL A 35 -1.63 -17.30 0.42
N MET A 36 -1.73 -18.58 0.02
CA MET A 36 -0.55 -19.43 -0.18
C MET A 36 0.36 -18.91 -1.30
N ARG A 37 -0.20 -18.40 -2.39
CA ARG A 37 0.58 -17.71 -3.43
C ARG A 37 1.33 -16.49 -2.91
N GLY A 38 0.65 -15.65 -2.12
CA GLY A 38 1.26 -14.49 -1.49
C GLY A 38 2.43 -14.89 -0.59
N ILE A 39 2.24 -15.94 0.22
CA ILE A 39 3.27 -16.52 1.08
C ILE A 39 4.46 -17.03 0.25
N ILE A 40 4.23 -17.84 -0.78
CA ILE A 40 5.31 -18.40 -1.61
C ILE A 40 6.10 -17.28 -2.30
N ARG A 41 5.41 -16.26 -2.82
CA ARG A 41 6.04 -15.06 -3.40
C ARG A 41 6.89 -14.32 -2.36
N TYR A 42 6.38 -14.15 -1.15
CA TYR A 42 7.11 -13.51 -0.06
C TYR A 42 8.38 -14.30 0.31
N VAL A 43 8.27 -15.61 0.50
CA VAL A 43 9.41 -16.50 0.78
C VAL A 43 10.46 -16.38 -0.32
N ARG A 44 10.04 -16.38 -1.60
CA ARG A 44 10.95 -16.18 -2.74
C ARG A 44 11.65 -14.83 -2.66
N SER A 45 10.91 -13.76 -2.37
CA SER A 45 11.47 -12.42 -2.23
C SER A 45 12.51 -12.34 -1.11
N VAL A 46 12.22 -12.91 0.06
CA VAL A 46 13.16 -12.98 1.18
C VAL A 46 14.44 -13.72 0.78
N LYS A 47 14.32 -14.89 0.14
CA LYS A 47 15.51 -15.65 -0.35
C LYS A 47 16.32 -14.88 -1.40
N THR A 48 15.66 -14.08 -2.25
CA THR A 48 16.38 -13.25 -3.23
C THR A 48 17.10 -12.06 -2.60
N GLN A 49 16.56 -11.51 -1.51
CA GLN A 49 17.15 -10.37 -0.80
C GLN A 49 18.28 -10.79 0.15
N ASP A 50 18.14 -11.93 0.82
CA ASP A 50 19.18 -12.54 1.65
C ASP A 50 19.43 -14.00 1.23
N PRO A 51 20.32 -14.23 0.26
CA PRO A 51 20.68 -15.58 -0.19
C PRO A 51 21.34 -16.45 0.89
N GLN A 52 21.82 -15.85 1.99
CA GLN A 52 22.44 -16.55 3.12
C GLN A 52 21.41 -17.01 4.16
N LEU A 53 20.14 -16.61 4.02
CA LEU A 53 19.06 -17.05 4.88
C LEU A 53 18.68 -18.50 4.55
N SER A 54 19.26 -19.45 5.27
CA SER A 54 18.94 -20.88 5.16
C SER A 54 17.47 -21.16 5.53
N HIS A 55 16.85 -22.15 4.86
CA HIS A 55 15.55 -22.70 5.24
C HIS A 55 15.43 -23.02 6.74
N GLU A 56 16.49 -23.55 7.36
CA GLU A 56 16.51 -23.88 8.79
C GLU A 56 16.27 -22.66 9.69
N LYS A 57 16.78 -21.48 9.31
CA LYS A 57 16.55 -20.24 10.05
C LYS A 57 15.10 -19.76 9.93
N LEU A 58 14.50 -19.87 8.75
CA LEU A 58 13.08 -19.55 8.54
C LEU A 58 12.17 -20.50 9.34
N LEU A 59 12.49 -21.79 9.33
CA LEU A 59 11.78 -22.79 10.12
C LEU A 59 11.92 -22.54 11.62
N LEU A 60 13.12 -22.18 12.08
CA LEU A 60 13.35 -21.83 13.48
C LEU A 60 12.49 -20.63 13.89
N MET A 61 12.45 -19.57 13.09
CA MET A 61 11.58 -18.41 13.36
C MET A 61 10.11 -18.82 13.41
N LEU A 62 9.67 -19.64 12.46
CA LEU A 62 8.29 -20.12 12.38
C LEU A 62 7.86 -20.91 13.63
N TYR A 63 8.72 -21.82 14.12
CA TYR A 63 8.43 -22.62 15.32
C TYR A 63 8.41 -21.76 16.60
N GLN A 64 9.19 -20.68 16.64
CA GLN A 64 9.24 -19.77 17.80
C GLN A 64 8.04 -18.81 17.87
N THR A 65 7.23 -18.69 16.82
CA THR A 65 6.06 -17.79 16.79
C THR A 65 5.05 -18.07 17.91
N ASN A 66 4.77 -19.34 18.24
CA ASN A 66 3.85 -19.69 19.35
C ASN A 66 4.37 -19.18 20.69
N ASN A 67 5.68 -19.29 20.92
CA ASN A 67 6.29 -18.83 22.16
C ASN A 67 6.01 -17.34 22.39
N VAL A 68 6.07 -16.53 21.33
CA VAL A 68 5.90 -15.08 21.40
C VAL A 68 4.43 -14.67 21.40
N VAL A 69 3.60 -15.27 20.53
CA VAL A 69 2.23 -14.81 20.27
C VAL A 69 1.20 -15.44 21.21
N THR A 70 1.42 -16.68 21.66
CA THR A 70 0.46 -17.39 22.53
C THR A 70 1.05 -17.70 23.90
N ASP A 71 2.17 -18.38 23.95
CA ASP A 71 2.59 -19.05 25.19
C ASP A 71 3.08 -18.02 26.21
N LEU A 72 3.87 -17.02 25.80
CA LEU A 72 4.28 -15.93 26.68
C LEU A 72 3.09 -15.10 27.19
N PRO A 73 2.13 -14.64 26.36
CA PRO A 73 0.91 -14.01 26.86
C PRO A 73 0.09 -14.90 27.80
N MET A 74 -0.08 -16.20 27.50
CA MET A 74 -0.81 -17.14 28.35
C MET A 74 -0.14 -17.27 29.72
N VAL A 75 1.20 -17.39 29.75
CA VAL A 75 2.00 -17.42 30.98
C VAL A 75 1.85 -16.13 31.76
N ILE A 76 1.87 -14.96 31.11
CA ILE A 76 1.63 -13.66 31.78
C ILE A 76 0.26 -13.66 32.46
N TYR A 77 -0.81 -14.09 31.78
CA TYR A 77 -2.15 -14.19 32.38
C TYR A 77 -2.18 -15.14 33.59
N ALA A 78 -1.57 -16.32 33.45
CA ALA A 78 -1.47 -17.29 34.54
C ALA A 78 -0.68 -16.74 35.73
N CYS A 79 0.47 -16.08 35.49
CA CYS A 79 1.28 -15.43 36.52
C CYS A 79 0.56 -14.27 37.19
N MET A 80 -0.35 -13.58 36.49
CA MET A 80 -1.22 -12.56 37.06
C MET A 80 -2.41 -13.15 37.85
N GLY A 81 -2.53 -14.48 37.94
CA GLY A 81 -3.67 -15.16 38.57
C GLY A 81 -4.99 -14.93 37.83
N LYS A 82 -4.93 -14.57 36.53
CA LYS A 82 -6.09 -14.31 35.69
C LYS A 82 -6.43 -15.53 34.86
N ASN A 83 -7.71 -15.69 34.55
CA ASN A 83 -8.16 -16.70 33.59
C ASN A 83 -7.62 -16.35 32.19
N ILE A 84 -7.14 -17.36 31.48
CA ILE A 84 -6.67 -17.23 30.10
C ILE A 84 -7.88 -16.94 29.20
N PRO A 85 -7.87 -15.88 28.38
CA PRO A 85 -8.96 -15.57 27.47
C PRO A 85 -9.19 -16.68 26.43
N SER A 86 -10.45 -16.97 26.11
CA SER A 86 -10.82 -17.95 25.07
C SER A 86 -10.30 -17.57 23.68
N SER A 87 -10.19 -16.27 23.39
CA SER A 87 -9.56 -15.76 22.16
C SER A 87 -8.08 -16.15 22.06
N LEU A 88 -7.36 -16.18 23.18
CA LEU A 88 -5.96 -16.58 23.22
C LEU A 88 -5.82 -18.09 23.00
N GLN A 89 -6.74 -18.89 23.55
CA GLN A 89 -6.82 -20.33 23.27
C GLN A 89 -7.14 -20.61 21.79
N LEU A 90 -8.08 -19.87 21.20
CA LEU A 90 -8.39 -19.97 19.77
C LEU A 90 -7.16 -19.61 18.92
N SER A 91 -6.42 -18.56 19.28
CA SER A 91 -5.23 -18.16 18.55
C SER A 91 -4.14 -19.24 18.55
N GLN A 92 -4.03 -20.04 19.61
CA GLN A 92 -3.11 -21.18 19.66
C GLN A 92 -3.45 -22.25 18.61
N VAL A 93 -4.74 -22.58 18.45
CA VAL A 93 -5.19 -23.52 17.43
C VAL A 93 -4.95 -22.96 16.02
N VAL A 94 -5.31 -21.70 15.79
CA VAL A 94 -5.13 -21.03 14.50
C VAL A 94 -3.66 -20.92 14.11
N LEU A 95 -2.77 -20.58 15.05
CA LEU A 95 -1.34 -20.49 14.80
C LEU A 95 -0.73 -21.86 14.53
N ALA A 96 -1.14 -22.92 15.22
CA ALA A 96 -0.64 -24.27 14.93
C ALA A 96 -0.95 -24.69 13.49
N THR A 97 -2.19 -24.45 13.02
CA THR A 97 -2.55 -24.70 11.61
C THR A 97 -1.76 -23.78 10.66
N SER A 98 -1.62 -22.50 11.00
CA SER A 98 -0.86 -21.53 10.18
C SER A 98 0.61 -21.92 10.05
N GLN A 99 1.24 -22.39 11.13
CA GLN A 99 2.62 -22.89 11.14
C GLN A 99 2.75 -24.13 10.27
N TRP A 100 1.80 -25.07 10.36
CA TRP A 100 1.80 -26.24 9.48
C TRP A 100 1.72 -25.83 8.01
N MET A 101 0.82 -24.90 7.66
CA MET A 101 0.66 -24.40 6.30
C MET A 101 1.93 -23.69 5.80
N LEU A 102 2.55 -22.86 6.64
CA LEU A 102 3.80 -22.17 6.33
C LEU A 102 4.99 -23.13 6.18
N LEU A 103 5.03 -24.20 6.98
CA LEU A 103 6.00 -25.29 6.82
C LEU A 103 5.83 -25.94 5.46
N GLN A 104 4.61 -26.29 5.06
CA GLN A 104 4.37 -26.84 3.72
C GLN A 104 4.85 -25.86 2.64
N ALA A 105 4.53 -24.56 2.75
CA ALA A 105 4.97 -23.52 1.81
C ALA A 105 6.50 -23.46 1.66
N LEU A 106 7.23 -23.61 2.76
CA LEU A 106 8.70 -23.62 2.76
C LEU A 106 9.26 -24.91 2.15
N THR A 107 8.63 -26.05 2.39
CA THR A 107 9.11 -27.37 1.95
C THR A 107 8.82 -27.63 0.48
N TYR A 108 7.62 -27.31 0.01
CA TYR A 108 7.12 -27.70 -1.31
C TYR A 108 6.99 -26.52 -2.27
N GLU A 109 7.17 -25.27 -1.80
CA GLU A 109 7.15 -24.06 -2.64
C GLU A 109 5.94 -24.02 -3.59
N ASP A 110 6.17 -23.85 -4.90
CA ASP A 110 5.10 -23.77 -5.91
C ASP A 110 4.37 -25.10 -6.13
N ASP A 111 4.95 -26.24 -5.73
CA ASP A 111 4.36 -27.56 -5.99
C ASP A 111 2.98 -27.68 -5.33
N ILE A 112 2.80 -27.12 -4.13
CA ILE A 112 1.52 -27.13 -3.39
C ILE A 112 0.36 -26.66 -4.24
N ILE A 113 0.60 -25.67 -5.10
CA ILE A 113 -0.41 -25.01 -5.93
C ILE A 113 -0.28 -25.36 -7.41
N SER A 114 0.49 -26.41 -7.76
CA SER A 114 0.76 -26.81 -9.14
C SER A 114 -0.41 -27.56 -9.80
N SER A 115 -1.26 -28.22 -9.02
CA SER A 115 -2.43 -28.95 -9.51
C SER A 115 -3.49 -29.11 -8.42
N TRP A 116 -4.77 -29.21 -8.80
CA TRP A 116 -5.86 -29.38 -7.84
C TRP A 116 -5.62 -30.55 -6.90
N LYS A 117 -5.08 -31.67 -7.40
CA LYS A 117 -4.76 -32.85 -6.58
C LYS A 117 -3.79 -32.52 -5.43
N GLN A 118 -2.73 -31.78 -5.71
CA GLN A 118 -1.74 -31.40 -4.71
C GLN A 118 -2.33 -30.40 -3.72
N PHE A 119 -3.05 -29.40 -4.22
CA PHE A 119 -3.66 -28.39 -3.36
C PHE A 119 -4.78 -28.96 -2.49
N ARG A 120 -5.62 -29.86 -3.01
CA ARG A 120 -6.61 -30.59 -2.23
C ARG A 120 -5.98 -31.42 -1.11
N THR A 121 -4.83 -32.04 -1.39
CA THR A 121 -4.08 -32.80 -0.38
C THR A 121 -3.58 -31.87 0.73
N PHE A 122 -3.07 -30.70 0.35
CA PHE A 122 -2.67 -29.65 1.29
C PHE A 122 -3.85 -29.13 2.14
N VAL A 123 -4.99 -28.81 1.53
CA VAL A 123 -6.20 -28.33 2.22
C VAL A 123 -6.71 -29.36 3.22
N LYS A 124 -6.75 -30.65 2.85
CA LYS A 124 -7.09 -31.74 3.77
C LYS A 124 -6.07 -31.87 4.91
N GLY A 125 -4.78 -31.75 4.61
CA GLY A 125 -3.71 -31.78 5.63
C GLY A 125 -3.79 -30.63 6.63
N ALA A 126 -4.29 -29.47 6.21
CA ALA A 126 -4.57 -28.32 7.08
C ALA A 126 -5.90 -28.46 7.87
N ASN A 127 -6.52 -29.63 7.86
CA ASN A 127 -7.78 -29.95 8.54
C ASN A 127 -9.03 -29.24 7.96
N PHE A 128 -9.00 -28.82 6.69
CA PHE A 128 -10.14 -28.29 5.96
C PHE A 128 -10.81 -29.38 5.09
N THR A 129 -11.06 -30.56 5.66
CA THR A 129 -11.53 -31.74 4.91
C THR A 129 -12.91 -31.55 4.30
N GLU A 130 -13.84 -30.95 5.05
CA GLU A 130 -15.21 -30.65 4.59
C GLU A 130 -15.18 -29.73 3.37
N VAL A 131 -14.40 -28.65 3.43
CA VAL A 131 -14.15 -27.74 2.31
C VAL A 131 -13.68 -28.49 1.07
N ALA A 132 -12.69 -29.38 1.23
CA ALA A 132 -12.09 -30.12 0.13
C ALA A 132 -12.98 -31.22 -0.47
N GLU A 133 -14.11 -31.53 0.16
CA GLU A 133 -15.05 -32.56 -0.25
C GLU A 133 -16.32 -32.00 -0.87
N GLU A 134 -16.70 -30.78 -0.52
CA GLU A 134 -17.87 -30.10 -1.09
C GLU A 134 -17.65 -29.50 -2.49
N ILE A 135 -16.40 -29.40 -2.95
CA ILE A 135 -16.07 -28.84 -4.26
C ILE A 135 -16.48 -29.80 -5.37
N THR A 136 -17.32 -29.31 -6.29
CA THR A 136 -17.85 -30.05 -7.44
C THR A 136 -16.87 -30.10 -8.62
N GLU A 137 -17.05 -31.04 -9.54
CA GLU A 137 -16.17 -31.19 -10.71
C GLU A 137 -16.10 -29.91 -11.59
N GLY A 138 -17.21 -29.20 -11.77
CA GLY A 138 -17.20 -27.92 -12.51
C GLY A 138 -16.46 -26.79 -11.79
N GLU A 139 -16.40 -26.84 -10.46
CA GLU A 139 -15.63 -25.88 -9.66
C GLU A 139 -14.13 -26.22 -9.67
N ILE A 140 -13.76 -27.50 -9.83
CA ILE A 140 -12.36 -27.93 -10.01
C ILE A 140 -11.75 -27.32 -11.26
N GLU A 141 -12.44 -27.34 -12.40
CA GLU A 141 -11.92 -26.76 -13.65
C GLU A 141 -11.61 -25.26 -13.51
N SER A 142 -12.48 -24.54 -12.79
CA SER A 142 -12.23 -23.15 -12.43
C SER A 142 -10.97 -23.05 -11.58
N LEU A 143 -10.90 -23.78 -10.46
CA LEU A 143 -9.73 -23.77 -9.57
C LEU A 143 -8.42 -24.14 -10.27
N GLU A 144 -8.39 -25.11 -11.18
CA GLU A 144 -7.20 -25.48 -11.94
C GLU A 144 -6.76 -24.36 -12.89
N THR A 145 -7.72 -23.69 -13.52
CA THR A 145 -7.43 -22.47 -14.28
C THR A 145 -6.85 -21.39 -13.34
N ALA A 146 -7.30 -21.32 -12.08
CA ALA A 146 -6.82 -20.35 -11.09
C ALA A 146 -5.36 -20.62 -10.83
N MET A 147 -5.04 -21.89 -10.63
CA MET A 147 -3.71 -22.43 -10.35
C MET A 147 -2.72 -22.15 -11.49
N GLN A 148 -3.20 -22.05 -12.74
CA GLN A 148 -2.40 -21.64 -13.89
C GLN A 148 -2.15 -20.12 -13.95
N GLN A 149 -3.05 -19.29 -13.44
CA GLN A 149 -2.84 -17.84 -13.41
C GLN A 149 -1.74 -17.46 -12.43
N ASN A 150 -0.68 -16.78 -12.89
CA ASN A 150 0.43 -16.34 -12.01
C ASN A 150 0.10 -15.06 -11.21
N SER A 151 -1.17 -14.64 -11.17
CA SER A 151 -1.64 -13.42 -10.52
C SER A 151 -2.37 -13.73 -9.21
N SER A 152 -2.17 -12.87 -8.21
CA SER A 152 -2.98 -12.81 -6.99
C SER A 152 -3.64 -11.44 -6.82
N CYS A 153 -3.65 -10.60 -7.86
CA CYS A 153 -3.97 -9.18 -7.72
C CYS A 153 -5.33 -8.93 -7.05
N ALA A 154 -6.41 -9.55 -7.52
CA ALA A 154 -7.73 -9.41 -6.90
C ALA A 154 -7.75 -9.82 -5.42
N GLY A 155 -7.07 -10.93 -5.09
CA GLY A 155 -6.92 -11.41 -3.72
C GLY A 155 -6.12 -10.47 -2.83
N ASP A 156 -5.00 -9.95 -3.33
CA ASP A 156 -4.14 -9.02 -2.61
C ASP A 156 -4.88 -7.68 -2.36
N LEU A 157 -5.63 -7.19 -3.35
CA LEU A 157 -6.47 -5.98 -3.23
C LEU A 157 -7.63 -6.20 -2.24
N LYS A 158 -8.24 -7.40 -2.23
CA LYS A 158 -9.27 -7.76 -1.24
C LYS A 158 -8.69 -7.75 0.17
N SER A 159 -7.56 -8.42 0.36
CA SER A 159 -6.87 -8.46 1.65
C SER A 159 -6.46 -7.05 2.12
N LEU A 160 -6.00 -6.19 1.21
CA LEU A 160 -5.70 -4.80 1.52
C LEU A 160 -6.96 -4.02 1.96
N THR A 161 -8.09 -4.26 1.29
CA THR A 161 -9.39 -3.67 1.64
C THR A 161 -9.80 -4.08 3.06
N ASP A 162 -9.67 -5.35 3.41
CA ASP A 162 -9.91 -5.86 4.78
C ASP A 162 -8.99 -5.22 5.81
N ARG A 163 -7.69 -5.09 5.52
CA ARG A 163 -6.73 -4.43 6.44
C ARG A 163 -7.08 -2.98 6.67
N VAL A 164 -7.50 -2.24 5.65
CA VAL A 164 -7.98 -0.85 5.80
C VAL A 164 -9.15 -0.78 6.77
N TRP A 165 -10.15 -1.63 6.58
CA TRP A 165 -11.33 -1.66 7.43
C TRP A 165 -11.00 -1.98 8.89
N MET A 166 -10.21 -3.04 9.11
CA MET A 166 -9.81 -3.49 10.43
C MET A 166 -8.99 -2.44 11.16
N THR A 167 -8.01 -1.83 10.51
CA THR A 167 -7.15 -0.79 11.09
C THR A 167 -7.97 0.41 11.57
N ILE A 168 -8.91 0.87 10.75
CA ILE A 168 -9.78 2.01 11.10
C ILE A 168 -10.68 1.67 12.28
N ARG A 169 -11.22 0.45 12.31
CA ARG A 169 -12.04 -0.03 13.42
C ARG A 169 -11.23 -0.10 14.71
N GLU A 170 -10.05 -0.70 14.67
CA GLU A 170 -9.14 -0.82 15.81
C GLU A 170 -8.75 0.55 16.40
N TYR A 171 -8.45 1.53 15.55
CA TYR A 171 -8.11 2.87 16.04
C TYR A 171 -9.27 3.59 16.73
N ARG A 172 -10.51 3.37 16.26
CA ARG A 172 -11.71 3.92 16.90
C ARG A 172 -12.03 3.21 18.21
N GLU A 173 -11.85 1.89 18.27
CA GLU A 173 -12.05 1.10 19.48
C GLU A 173 -11.00 1.43 20.55
N ALA A 174 -9.74 1.63 20.16
CA ALA A 174 -8.64 1.97 21.06
C ALA A 174 -8.71 3.40 21.60
N THR A 175 -9.40 4.32 20.92
CA THR A 175 -9.48 5.74 21.31
C THR A 175 -10.90 6.27 21.14
N VAL A 176 -11.69 6.12 22.20
CA VAL A 176 -13.06 6.64 22.27
C VAL A 176 -13.05 8.15 22.03
N GLY A 177 -13.86 8.61 21.06
CA GLY A 177 -13.97 10.03 20.70
C GLY A 177 -12.84 10.59 19.83
N ILE A 178 -11.97 9.74 19.25
CA ILE A 178 -10.95 10.19 18.29
C ILE A 178 -11.56 11.06 17.18
N THR A 179 -10.98 12.24 16.96
CA THR A 179 -11.47 13.14 15.92
C THR A 179 -11.12 12.62 14.53
N LYS A 180 -11.84 13.08 13.49
CA LYS A 180 -11.56 12.70 12.10
C LYS A 180 -10.14 13.06 11.69
N ASP A 181 -9.64 14.21 12.12
CA ASP A 181 -8.29 14.69 11.77
C ASP A 181 -7.20 13.89 12.47
N GLU A 182 -7.38 13.54 13.74
CA GLU A 182 -6.46 12.66 14.47
C GLU A 182 -6.44 11.24 13.87
N LEU A 183 -7.61 10.70 13.54
CA LEU A 183 -7.72 9.39 12.90
C LEU A 183 -7.04 9.40 11.52
N ARG A 184 -7.24 10.47 10.73
CA ARG A 184 -6.59 10.67 9.45
C ARG A 184 -5.06 10.71 9.57
N LEU A 185 -4.55 11.46 10.55
CA LEU A 185 -3.12 11.55 10.82
C LEU A 185 -2.56 10.16 11.18
N LYS A 186 -3.20 9.47 12.13
CA LYS A 186 -2.78 8.14 12.59
C LYS A 186 -2.76 7.11 11.47
N ILE A 187 -3.76 7.13 10.58
CA ILE A 187 -3.79 6.23 9.41
C ILE A 187 -2.72 6.64 8.38
N SER A 188 -2.52 7.93 8.13
CA SER A 188 -1.50 8.39 7.19
C SER A 188 -0.08 7.99 7.58
N GLU A 189 0.16 7.80 8.88
CA GLU A 189 1.44 7.38 9.45
C GLU A 189 1.55 5.85 9.63
N SER A 190 0.48 5.10 9.36
CA SER A 190 0.46 3.64 9.51
C SER A 190 1.19 2.93 8.36
N ASP A 191 1.76 1.77 8.65
CA ASP A 191 2.42 0.91 7.65
C ASP A 191 1.49 0.55 6.49
N LEU A 192 0.18 0.48 6.76
CA LEU A 192 -0.85 0.27 5.75
C LEU A 192 -0.76 1.31 4.62
N VAL A 193 -0.71 2.60 4.95
CA VAL A 193 -0.64 3.68 3.94
C VAL A 193 0.76 3.85 3.39
N LEU A 194 1.76 3.74 4.27
CA LEU A 194 3.14 4.01 3.89
C LEU A 194 3.73 2.92 2.99
N TYR A 195 3.36 1.65 3.22
CA TYR A 195 4.01 0.50 2.60
C TYR A 195 3.01 -0.47 1.93
N ASP A 196 1.98 -0.93 2.64
CA ASP A 196 1.14 -2.04 2.17
C ASP A 196 0.41 -1.71 0.86
N VAL A 197 -0.18 -0.52 0.76
CA VAL A 197 -0.89 -0.10 -0.45
C VAL A 197 0.06 -0.09 -1.65
N ALA A 198 1.29 0.41 -1.48
CA ALA A 198 2.29 0.45 -2.54
C ALA A 198 2.73 -0.97 -2.94
N LEU A 199 2.99 -1.83 -1.95
CA LEU A 199 3.41 -3.22 -2.14
C LEU A 199 2.36 -4.05 -2.87
N VAL A 200 1.12 -4.03 -2.40
CA VAL A 200 0.00 -4.80 -2.98
C VAL A 200 -0.27 -4.35 -4.41
N THR A 201 -0.34 -3.03 -4.64
CA THR A 201 -0.59 -2.52 -5.99
C THR A 201 0.60 -2.80 -6.94
N ASN A 202 1.84 -2.84 -6.44
CA ASN A 202 3.00 -3.26 -7.23
C ASN A 202 2.95 -4.73 -7.63
N ASN A 203 2.50 -5.61 -6.74
CA ASN A 203 2.34 -7.03 -7.04
C ASN A 203 1.35 -7.29 -8.20
N CYS A 204 0.41 -6.37 -8.42
CA CYS A 204 -0.53 -6.44 -9.54
C CYS A 204 0.10 -6.15 -10.91
N ILE A 205 1.25 -5.47 -11.00
CA ILE A 205 1.77 -4.94 -12.28
C ILE A 205 1.96 -6.03 -13.35
N GLN A 206 2.48 -7.20 -12.99
CA GLN A 206 2.69 -8.29 -13.96
C GLN A 206 1.37 -8.74 -14.61
N HIS A 207 0.32 -8.84 -13.80
CA HIS A 207 -1.01 -9.19 -14.28
C HIS A 207 -1.62 -8.08 -15.13
N LEU A 208 -1.56 -6.84 -14.66
CA LEU A 208 -2.07 -5.69 -15.41
C LEU A 208 -1.36 -5.52 -16.76
N ILE A 209 -0.06 -5.84 -16.84
CA ILE A 209 0.68 -5.86 -18.12
C ILE A 209 0.17 -6.97 -19.02
N SER A 210 -0.07 -8.18 -18.49
CA SER A 210 -0.54 -9.32 -19.27
C SER A 210 -1.92 -9.11 -19.90
N GLU A 211 -2.77 -8.29 -19.27
CA GLU A 211 -4.11 -7.96 -19.76
C GLU A 211 -4.13 -6.71 -20.65
N SER A 212 -3.06 -5.92 -20.65
CA SER A 212 -3.01 -4.65 -21.38
C SER A 212 -1.63 -4.37 -21.99
N ASN A 213 -0.94 -3.33 -21.53
CA ASN A 213 0.41 -2.98 -21.89
C ASN A 213 1.10 -2.27 -20.71
N LYS A 214 2.42 -2.06 -20.80
CA LYS A 214 3.20 -1.43 -19.73
C LYS A 214 2.61 -0.07 -19.30
N GLU A 215 2.37 0.83 -20.24
CA GLU A 215 1.88 2.17 -19.92
C GLU A 215 0.50 2.15 -19.22
N THR A 216 -0.43 1.38 -19.78
CA THR A 216 -1.77 1.19 -19.19
C THR A 216 -1.67 0.56 -17.80
N ALA A 217 -0.84 -0.46 -17.61
CA ALA A 217 -0.67 -1.12 -16.31
C ALA A 217 -0.19 -0.16 -15.21
N TYR A 218 0.78 0.70 -15.50
CA TYR A 218 1.25 1.72 -14.53
C TYR A 218 0.18 2.78 -14.24
N LYS A 219 -0.61 3.20 -15.25
CA LYS A 219 -1.75 4.10 -15.05
C LYS A 219 -2.85 3.46 -14.20
N THR A 220 -3.17 2.19 -14.47
CA THR A 220 -4.13 1.41 -13.68
C THR A 220 -3.66 1.27 -12.25
N ARG A 221 -2.38 0.93 -12.00
CA ARG A 221 -1.85 0.86 -10.64
C ARG A 221 -1.97 2.18 -9.89
N GLU A 222 -1.68 3.30 -10.54
CA GLU A 222 -1.85 4.63 -9.93
C GLU A 222 -3.32 4.91 -9.60
N MET A 223 -4.25 4.47 -10.46
CA MET A 223 -5.67 4.49 -10.17
C MET A 223 -5.99 3.64 -8.92
N LEU A 224 -5.46 2.41 -8.81
CA LEU A 224 -5.66 1.54 -7.63
C LEU A 224 -5.25 2.24 -6.34
N ARG A 225 -4.05 2.85 -6.32
CA ARG A 225 -3.53 3.57 -5.13
C ARG A 225 -4.43 4.74 -4.73
N LYS A 226 -4.93 5.49 -5.72
CA LYS A 226 -5.91 6.55 -5.49
C LYS A 226 -7.21 6.00 -4.93
N THR A 227 -7.72 4.89 -5.47
CA THR A 227 -8.93 4.24 -4.95
C THR A 227 -8.77 3.90 -3.47
N PHE A 228 -7.64 3.31 -3.05
CA PHE A 228 -7.40 3.02 -1.64
C PHE A 228 -7.33 4.28 -0.77
N GLY A 229 -6.73 5.37 -1.26
CA GLY A 229 -6.78 6.67 -0.59
C GLY A 229 -8.21 7.18 -0.39
N VAL A 230 -9.06 7.00 -1.40
CA VAL A 230 -10.50 7.32 -1.32
C VAL A 230 -11.22 6.43 -0.30
N ILE A 231 -11.01 5.11 -0.35
CA ILE A 231 -11.61 4.15 0.60
C ILE A 231 -11.28 4.53 2.04
N ILE A 232 -10.00 4.80 2.31
CA ILE A 232 -9.52 5.22 3.63
C ILE A 232 -10.24 6.50 4.07
N ASN A 233 -10.28 7.52 3.21
CA ASN A 233 -10.96 8.78 3.53
C ASN A 233 -12.44 8.58 3.85
N ASP A 234 -13.13 7.76 3.05
CA ASP A 234 -14.55 7.49 3.22
C ASP A 234 -14.85 6.79 4.54
N LEU A 235 -13.99 5.85 4.97
CA LEU A 235 -14.10 5.15 6.24
C LEU A 235 -13.76 6.03 7.45
N ILE A 236 -12.87 7.01 7.29
CA ILE A 236 -12.62 8.06 8.29
C ILE A 236 -13.87 8.95 8.44
N GLU A 237 -14.53 9.29 7.34
CA GLU A 237 -15.70 10.18 7.37
C GLU A 237 -16.97 9.52 7.90
N SER A 238 -17.18 8.24 7.57
CA SER A 238 -18.43 7.50 7.83
C SER A 238 -18.62 7.01 9.26
N GLY A 239 -17.54 6.88 10.04
CA GLY A 239 -17.62 6.40 11.41
C GLY A 239 -17.94 7.52 12.41
N HIS A 240 -19.12 7.47 13.01
CA HIS A 240 -19.39 8.18 14.27
C HIS A 240 -19.05 7.29 15.46
N SER A 241 -18.47 7.90 16.50
CA SER A 241 -17.92 7.25 17.69
C SER A 241 -18.85 7.27 18.89
N ASP A 242 -20.17 7.28 18.66
CA ASP A 242 -21.14 7.33 19.75
C ASP A 242 -21.76 5.94 19.95
N ASN A 243 -21.22 5.23 20.94
CA ASN A 243 -21.84 4.12 21.65
C ASN A 243 -22.15 2.82 20.90
N GLY A 244 -21.35 2.46 19.89
CA GLY A 244 -21.33 1.13 19.30
C GLY A 244 -22.53 0.86 18.38
N THR A 245 -22.22 0.56 17.10
CA THR A 245 -23.14 0.43 15.95
C THR A 245 -23.64 1.78 15.41
N SER A 246 -23.59 2.11 14.11
CA SER A 246 -23.48 1.31 12.89
C SER A 246 -22.55 1.98 11.85
N LEU A 247 -21.97 1.14 10.97
CA LEU A 247 -21.38 1.57 9.71
C LEU A 247 -22.51 1.55 8.66
N ASP A 248 -23.22 2.66 8.49
CA ASP A 248 -24.36 2.80 7.56
C ASP A 248 -23.95 3.31 6.18
N GLU A 249 -24.78 3.09 5.14
CA GLU A 249 -24.68 3.38 3.68
C GLU A 249 -23.29 3.18 3.00
N LYS A 250 -22.18 3.71 3.51
CA LYS A 250 -20.80 3.54 3.02
C LYS A 250 -20.22 2.14 3.31
N ALA A 251 -20.76 1.41 4.30
CA ALA A 251 -20.48 -0.03 4.45
C ALA A 251 -20.99 -0.86 3.25
N HIS A 252 -22.02 -0.40 2.54
CA HIS A 252 -22.44 -1.05 1.30
C HIS A 252 -21.42 -0.85 0.18
N ALA A 253 -20.76 0.30 0.09
CA ALA A 253 -19.72 0.55 -0.90
C ALA A 253 -18.44 -0.25 -0.59
N TYR A 254 -18.08 -0.37 0.70
CA TYR A 254 -17.03 -1.30 1.15
C TYR A 254 -17.37 -2.76 0.79
N LYS A 255 -18.56 -3.21 1.19
CA LYS A 255 -19.05 -4.56 0.89
C LYS A 255 -19.15 -4.80 -0.62
N TRP A 256 -19.38 -3.75 -1.41
CA TRP A 256 -19.42 -3.80 -2.86
C TRP A 256 -18.04 -4.07 -3.46
N ILE A 257 -16.99 -3.34 -3.03
CA ILE A 257 -15.61 -3.63 -3.45
C ILE A 257 -15.19 -5.02 -2.98
N ASP A 258 -15.42 -5.34 -1.71
CA ASP A 258 -15.05 -6.64 -1.13
C ASP A 258 -15.74 -7.80 -1.85
N THR A 259 -17.05 -7.69 -2.12
CA THR A 259 -17.80 -8.71 -2.88
C THR A 259 -17.31 -8.78 -4.33
N GLY A 260 -17.02 -7.64 -4.97
CA GLY A 260 -16.50 -7.59 -6.33
C GLY A 260 -15.15 -8.26 -6.45
N LEU A 261 -14.17 -7.87 -5.62
CA LEU A 261 -12.84 -8.47 -5.59
C LEU A 261 -12.87 -9.94 -5.17
N SER A 262 -13.71 -10.30 -4.18
CA SER A 262 -13.91 -11.71 -3.79
C SER A 262 -14.48 -12.52 -4.94
N THR A 263 -15.45 -11.98 -5.68
CA THR A 263 -16.02 -12.64 -6.87
C THR A 263 -14.97 -12.78 -7.94
N ILE A 264 -14.30 -11.70 -8.37
CA ILE A 264 -13.25 -11.75 -9.40
C ILE A 264 -12.16 -12.74 -8.98
N SER A 265 -11.79 -12.77 -7.71
CA SER A 265 -10.80 -13.70 -7.21
C SER A 265 -11.26 -15.15 -7.33
N ALA A 266 -12.53 -15.45 -7.06
CA ALA A 266 -13.06 -16.82 -6.95
C ALA A 266 -13.69 -17.36 -8.23
N SER A 267 -14.27 -16.50 -9.07
CA SER A 267 -14.68 -16.82 -10.43
C SER A 267 -13.52 -16.72 -11.41
N MET A 268 -12.42 -16.06 -10.99
CA MET A 268 -11.17 -15.80 -11.73
C MET A 268 -11.33 -15.22 -13.13
N THR A 269 -12.54 -14.79 -13.39
CA THR A 269 -12.97 -14.06 -14.54
C THR A 269 -13.07 -12.66 -14.02
N ASP A 270 -12.42 -11.75 -14.71
CA ASP A 270 -12.59 -10.33 -14.49
C ASP A 270 -13.46 -9.77 -15.61
N PRO A 271 -14.78 -10.07 -15.61
CA PRO A 271 -15.67 -9.62 -16.68
C PRO A 271 -15.83 -8.10 -16.72
N THR A 272 -15.33 -7.42 -15.68
CA THR A 272 -15.47 -6.00 -15.46
C THR A 272 -14.18 -5.23 -15.67
N ASP A 273 -13.01 -5.86 -15.60
CA ASP A 273 -11.71 -5.25 -15.30
C ASP A 273 -11.68 -4.66 -13.87
N ILE A 274 -10.75 -5.11 -13.03
CA ILE A 274 -10.48 -4.63 -11.67
C ILE A 274 -10.33 -3.11 -11.69
N ALA A 275 -9.72 -2.56 -12.74
CA ALA A 275 -9.61 -1.13 -12.94
C ALA A 275 -10.98 -0.46 -13.03
N THR A 276 -11.91 -1.04 -13.80
CA THR A 276 -13.28 -0.52 -13.94
C THR A 276 -14.04 -0.60 -12.62
N LEU A 277 -13.99 -1.75 -11.92
CA LEU A 277 -14.60 -1.92 -10.59
C LEU A 277 -14.11 -0.82 -9.64
N LEU A 278 -12.81 -0.56 -9.61
CA LEU A 278 -12.24 0.43 -8.69
C LEU A 278 -12.42 1.88 -9.18
N SER A 279 -12.57 2.09 -10.49
CA SER A 279 -12.88 3.41 -11.08
C SER A 279 -14.31 3.86 -10.76
N GLU A 280 -15.29 2.94 -10.75
CA GLU A 280 -16.67 3.24 -10.39
C GLU A 280 -16.78 3.69 -8.93
N TYR A 281 -15.91 3.17 -8.05
CA TYR A 281 -15.80 3.66 -6.68
C TYR A 281 -15.27 5.10 -6.61
N ILE A 282 -14.20 5.41 -7.36
CA ILE A 282 -13.60 6.76 -7.40
C ILE A 282 -14.61 7.79 -7.94
N GLN A 283 -15.35 7.48 -9.01
CA GLN A 283 -16.31 8.42 -9.62
C GLN A 283 -17.37 8.94 -8.64
N ARG A 284 -17.59 8.22 -7.53
CA ARG A 284 -18.57 8.58 -6.50
C ARG A 284 -18.01 9.52 -5.42
N VAL A 285 -16.70 9.67 -5.33
CA VAL A 285 -16.04 10.44 -4.26
C VAL A 285 -15.17 11.55 -4.85
N CYS A 286 -15.71 12.77 -4.88
CA CYS A 286 -14.98 13.96 -5.32
C CYS A 286 -14.05 14.45 -4.20
N GLY A 287 -12.86 13.85 -4.06
CA GLY A 287 -11.83 14.30 -3.12
C GLY A 287 -10.42 14.26 -3.73
N PRO A 288 -9.55 15.24 -3.44
CA PRO A 288 -8.15 15.20 -3.89
C PRO A 288 -7.35 14.24 -2.99
N THR A 289 -7.31 12.96 -3.33
CA THR A 289 -6.44 12.00 -2.63
C THR A 289 -5.13 11.83 -3.39
N GLN A 290 -4.08 12.51 -2.93
CA GLN A 290 -2.70 12.22 -3.32
C GLN A 290 -2.20 11.05 -2.44
N PHE A 291 -1.70 10.00 -3.07
CA PHE A 291 -1.12 8.86 -2.36
C PHE A 291 0.21 9.28 -1.72
N MET A 292 0.39 9.02 -0.42
CA MET A 292 1.57 9.44 0.36
C MET A 292 2.58 8.31 0.65
N GLY A 293 2.36 7.11 0.10
CA GLY A 293 3.24 5.95 0.28
C GLY A 293 4.41 5.93 -0.71
N GLU A 294 5.16 4.83 -0.74
CA GLU A 294 6.29 4.69 -1.67
C GLU A 294 5.89 4.87 -3.15
N ILE A 295 6.76 5.54 -3.92
CA ILE A 295 6.60 5.71 -5.36
C ILE A 295 7.74 5.01 -6.12
N ASP A 296 7.53 4.82 -7.42
CA ASP A 296 8.57 4.29 -8.29
C ASP A 296 9.60 5.35 -8.66
N ASP A 297 10.73 4.86 -9.14
CA ASP A 297 11.78 5.64 -9.77
C ASP A 297 11.24 6.55 -10.89
N GLY A 298 11.80 7.75 -11.01
CA GLY A 298 11.41 8.66 -12.06
C GLY A 298 12.23 9.94 -12.09
N THR A 299 12.25 10.57 -13.26
CA THR A 299 12.95 11.84 -13.53
C THR A 299 12.02 12.94 -14.00
N GLU A 300 10.72 12.64 -14.12
CA GLU A 300 9.70 13.58 -14.58
C GLU A 300 9.27 14.49 -13.42
N ASP A 301 8.89 15.73 -13.73
CA ASP A 301 8.39 16.68 -12.72
C ASP A 301 7.22 16.09 -11.91
N ALA A 302 6.36 15.33 -12.58
CA ALA A 302 5.20 14.68 -11.98
C ALA A 302 5.57 13.62 -10.91
N THR A 303 6.77 13.01 -10.98
CA THR A 303 7.21 11.98 -10.03
C THR A 303 7.22 12.51 -8.59
N LEU A 304 7.72 13.74 -8.40
CA LEU A 304 7.85 14.36 -7.08
C LEU A 304 6.91 15.54 -6.87
N GLY A 305 6.00 15.78 -7.81
CA GLY A 305 5.21 17.01 -7.86
C GLY A 305 6.09 18.26 -7.94
N LEU A 306 7.22 18.17 -8.65
CA LEU A 306 8.15 19.27 -8.84
C LEU A 306 7.42 20.40 -9.57
N ASN A 307 7.28 21.54 -8.91
CA ASN A 307 6.63 22.69 -9.49
C ASN A 307 7.43 23.95 -9.21
N THR A 308 7.63 24.76 -10.25
CA THR A 308 8.37 26.01 -10.17
C THR A 308 7.42 27.17 -10.46
N LEU A 309 7.24 28.03 -9.46
CA LEU A 309 6.52 29.28 -9.62
C LEU A 309 7.50 30.37 -10.02
N GLN A 310 7.17 31.09 -11.09
CA GLN A 310 7.97 32.19 -11.66
C GLN A 310 9.31 31.72 -12.26
N ARG A 311 10.18 32.67 -12.63
CA ARG A 311 11.37 32.40 -13.45
C ARG A 311 12.60 31.96 -12.65
N ALA A 312 12.71 32.26 -11.35
CA ALA A 312 13.95 32.02 -10.60
C ALA A 312 14.37 30.55 -10.59
N PHE A 313 13.42 29.61 -10.58
CA PHE A 313 13.72 28.19 -10.53
C PHE A 313 13.40 27.44 -11.83
N LYS A 314 13.02 28.16 -12.89
CA LYS A 314 12.65 27.56 -14.18
C LYS A 314 13.80 26.73 -14.75
N GLY A 315 13.50 25.51 -15.19
CA GLY A 315 14.47 24.56 -15.74
C GLY A 315 15.23 23.77 -14.67
N SER A 316 14.75 23.77 -13.42
CA SER A 316 15.19 22.80 -12.42
C SER A 316 14.63 21.42 -12.76
N ALA A 317 15.34 20.36 -12.36
CA ALA A 317 14.96 18.97 -12.61
C ALA A 317 15.23 18.12 -11.36
N SER A 318 14.58 16.97 -11.28
CA SER A 318 14.79 16.02 -10.18
C SER A 318 14.89 14.59 -10.67
N SER A 319 15.59 13.76 -9.92
CA SER A 319 15.61 12.30 -10.10
C SER A 319 15.34 11.61 -8.77
N TRP A 320 14.54 10.55 -8.84
CA TRP A 320 14.24 9.68 -7.70
C TRP A 320 14.54 8.23 -8.05
N SER A 321 15.18 7.53 -7.12
CA SER A 321 15.28 6.08 -7.10
C SER A 321 14.73 5.55 -5.80
N ARG A 322 13.84 4.56 -5.86
CA ARG A 322 13.20 3.93 -4.70
C ARG A 322 14.19 3.11 -3.87
N VAL A 323 15.21 2.54 -4.52
CA VAL A 323 16.33 1.82 -3.88
C VAL A 323 17.56 2.71 -3.91
N GLY A 324 18.21 2.91 -2.77
CA GLY A 324 19.36 3.80 -2.71
C GLY A 324 20.00 3.90 -1.32
N ASP A 325 20.95 4.82 -1.20
CA ASP A 325 21.77 5.08 -0.01
C ASP A 325 21.07 5.97 1.03
N GLY A 326 19.83 6.37 0.78
CA GLY A 326 19.07 7.28 1.62
C GLY A 326 19.44 8.76 1.45
N ALA A 327 20.26 9.12 0.45
CA ALA A 327 20.69 10.51 0.29
C ALA A 327 19.59 11.40 -0.32
N VAL A 328 19.52 12.63 0.19
CA VAL A 328 18.78 13.73 -0.44
C VAL A 328 19.79 14.82 -0.78
N ILE A 329 20.07 15.01 -2.07
CA ILE A 329 21.09 15.91 -2.58
C ILE A 329 20.43 17.03 -3.38
N ILE A 330 20.62 18.27 -2.95
CA ILE A 330 20.18 19.45 -3.70
C ILE A 330 21.40 20.19 -4.23
N ARG A 331 21.50 20.27 -5.55
CA ARG A 331 22.57 20.97 -6.27
C ARG A 331 22.02 22.26 -6.83
N PHE A 332 22.69 23.36 -6.57
CA PHE A 332 22.31 24.68 -7.06
C PHE A 332 23.25 25.11 -8.17
N THR A 333 22.71 25.62 -9.28
CA THR A 333 23.47 26.29 -10.33
C THR A 333 22.87 27.67 -10.56
N SER A 334 23.63 28.72 -10.26
CA SER A 334 23.19 30.10 -10.41
C SER A 334 23.59 30.66 -11.78
N THR A 335 22.63 31.28 -12.45
CA THR A 335 22.89 32.22 -13.56
C THR A 335 22.64 33.67 -13.12
N ASP A 336 22.35 33.90 -11.83
CA ASP A 336 22.18 35.24 -11.27
C ASP A 336 23.52 36.00 -11.26
N THR A 337 23.43 37.30 -11.52
CA THR A 337 24.58 38.23 -11.49
C THR A 337 24.97 38.65 -10.08
N LYS A 338 24.18 38.29 -9.06
CA LYS A 338 24.46 38.54 -7.64
C LYS A 338 24.43 37.26 -6.83
N GLY A 339 25.17 37.26 -5.73
CA GLY A 339 25.03 36.22 -4.70
C GLY A 339 23.63 36.25 -4.10
N VAL A 340 23.04 35.07 -3.92
CA VAL A 340 21.69 34.89 -3.39
C VAL A 340 21.67 33.85 -2.27
N TYR A 341 20.62 33.91 -1.44
CA TYR A 341 20.34 32.87 -0.47
C TYR A 341 19.11 32.10 -0.91
N VAL A 342 19.17 30.78 -0.84
CA VAL A 342 17.99 29.92 -0.98
C VAL A 342 17.65 29.36 0.39
N ASN A 343 16.45 29.63 0.92
CA ASN A 343 16.00 28.88 2.10
C ASN A 343 15.26 27.63 1.63
N ILE A 344 15.53 26.54 2.33
CA ILE A 344 14.84 25.26 2.21
C ILE A 344 13.92 25.16 3.40
N MET A 345 12.63 24.99 3.15
CA MET A 345 11.56 24.98 4.15
C MET A 345 10.74 23.70 4.04
N SER A 346 10.08 23.32 5.12
CA SER A 346 8.99 22.34 5.09
C SER A 346 7.87 22.82 6.02
N GLY A 347 6.67 22.96 5.46
CA GLY A 347 5.59 23.70 6.15
C GLY A 347 6.05 25.11 6.53
N SER A 348 5.93 25.43 7.81
CA SER A 348 6.35 26.73 8.38
C SER A 348 7.83 26.79 8.76
N ASP A 349 8.51 25.65 8.81
CA ASP A 349 9.84 25.53 9.39
C ASP A 349 10.95 25.71 8.35
N LYS A 350 11.99 26.46 8.73
CA LYS A 350 13.20 26.59 7.93
C LYS A 350 14.16 25.46 8.27
N ILE A 351 14.39 24.57 7.31
CA ILE A 351 15.34 23.46 7.44
C ILE A 351 16.77 23.97 7.25
N ALA A 352 17.00 24.78 6.21
CA ALA A 352 18.34 25.24 5.87
C ALA A 352 18.31 26.58 5.11
N ARG A 353 19.48 27.23 5.07
CA ARG A 353 19.77 28.37 4.20
C ARG A 353 21.08 28.11 3.48
N VAL A 354 21.04 28.14 2.16
CA VAL A 354 22.20 27.89 1.29
C VAL A 354 22.59 29.20 0.62
N SER A 355 23.86 29.58 0.74
CA SER A 355 24.43 30.70 -0.01
C SER A 355 24.88 30.22 -1.39
N VAL A 356 24.45 30.90 -2.45
CA VAL A 356 24.85 30.59 -3.82
C VAL A 356 25.48 31.83 -4.42
N ALA A 357 26.75 31.71 -4.82
CA ALA A 357 27.50 32.81 -5.43
C ALA A 357 26.92 33.20 -6.80
N ALA A 358 27.20 34.42 -7.25
CA ALA A 358 26.88 34.86 -8.61
C ALA A 358 27.56 33.95 -9.63
N GLY A 359 26.80 33.42 -10.59
CA GLY A 359 27.31 32.45 -11.59
C GLY A 359 27.85 31.14 -11.01
N GLY A 360 27.71 30.91 -9.70
CA GLY A 360 28.36 29.81 -8.99
C GLY A 360 27.45 28.60 -8.76
N THR A 361 28.02 27.58 -8.14
CA THR A 361 27.30 26.39 -7.68
C THR A 361 27.33 26.27 -6.16
N ALA A 362 26.35 25.57 -5.61
CA ALA A 362 26.33 25.19 -4.20
C ALA A 362 25.68 23.82 -4.06
N GLN A 363 25.91 23.15 -2.94
CA GLN A 363 25.29 21.87 -2.67
C GLN A 363 24.82 21.82 -1.23
N TRP A 364 23.64 21.23 -1.04
CA TRP A 364 23.11 20.88 0.27
C TRP A 364 22.74 19.40 0.29
N LYS A 365 23.02 18.74 1.41
CA LYS A 365 22.76 17.31 1.60
C LYS A 365 21.93 17.10 2.86
N SER A 366 21.03 16.14 2.79
CA SER A 366 20.26 15.58 3.90
C SER A 366 20.01 14.10 3.61
N ASN A 367 19.04 13.48 4.27
CA ASN A 367 18.67 12.08 4.05
C ASN A 367 17.16 11.85 4.08
N VAL A 368 16.74 10.75 3.45
CA VAL A 368 15.35 10.29 3.33
C VAL A 368 14.76 9.98 4.71
N ALA A 369 15.56 9.50 5.68
CA ALA A 369 15.07 9.27 7.03
C ALA A 369 14.57 10.56 7.72
N THR A 370 15.19 11.71 7.42
CA THR A 370 14.84 13.01 8.02
C THR A 370 13.73 13.73 7.25
N LEU A 371 13.69 13.55 5.93
CA LEU A 371 12.85 14.31 5.01
C LEU A 371 11.73 13.52 4.37
N GLY A 372 11.73 12.19 4.45
CA GLY A 372 10.74 11.32 3.81
C GLY A 372 9.32 11.67 4.27
N GLY A 373 8.43 11.83 3.30
CA GLY A 373 7.04 12.26 3.50
C GLY A 373 6.87 13.78 3.57
N LYS A 374 7.94 14.58 3.64
CA LYS A 374 7.86 16.04 3.75
C LYS A 374 7.82 16.69 2.37
N THR A 375 7.02 17.75 2.25
CA THR A 375 7.09 18.68 1.14
C THR A 375 8.16 19.73 1.42
N LEU A 376 9.09 19.90 0.49
CA LEU A 376 10.12 20.92 0.51
C LEU A 376 9.68 22.13 -0.30
N TYR A 377 9.83 23.31 0.30
CA TYR A 377 9.64 24.60 -0.34
C TYR A 377 10.96 25.37 -0.36
N LEU A 378 11.42 25.70 -1.57
CA LEU A 378 12.62 26.50 -1.79
C LEU A 378 12.20 27.92 -2.16
N ASN A 379 12.75 28.91 -1.45
CA ASN A 379 12.55 30.31 -1.78
C ASN A 379 13.89 31.03 -1.95
N ARG A 380 13.99 31.77 -3.04
CA ARG A 380 15.19 32.57 -3.32
C ARG A 380 15.05 33.96 -2.70
N ARG A 381 16.06 34.39 -1.96
CA ARG A 381 16.23 35.74 -1.41
C ARG A 381 17.42 36.40 -2.10
N ARG A 382 17.14 37.46 -2.85
CA ARG A 382 18.16 38.32 -3.46
C ARG A 382 18.31 39.59 -2.62
N PRO A 383 19.54 40.02 -2.28
CA PRO A 383 19.76 41.31 -1.63
C PRO A 383 19.25 42.45 -2.53
N GLY A 384 18.35 43.29 -2.02
CA GLY A 384 17.82 44.45 -2.75
C GLY A 384 18.75 45.67 -2.68
N LEU A 385 18.42 46.70 -3.45
CA LEU A 385 19.02 48.03 -3.32
C LEU A 385 18.63 48.58 -1.93
N LEU A 386 19.61 49.04 -1.12
CA LEU A 386 19.48 49.39 0.31
C LEU A 386 19.48 48.21 1.30
N GLY A 387 19.85 47.00 0.91
CA GLY A 387 19.99 45.85 1.84
C GLY A 387 18.67 45.17 2.25
N ILE A 388 17.53 45.68 1.77
CA ILE A 388 16.22 45.08 2.00
C ILE A 388 16.07 43.88 1.05
N SER A 389 16.14 42.67 1.58
CA SER A 389 15.97 41.44 0.78
C SER A 389 14.53 41.29 0.30
N GLY A 390 14.30 41.39 -1.00
CA GLY A 390 13.00 41.13 -1.61
C GLY A 390 12.67 39.62 -1.62
N LYS A 391 11.37 39.29 -1.46
CA LYS A 391 10.84 37.93 -1.71
C LYS A 391 10.48 37.66 -3.18
N GLY A 392 10.71 38.63 -4.06
CA GLY A 392 10.42 38.53 -5.49
C GLY A 392 11.45 37.65 -6.20
N GLY A 393 11.03 36.51 -6.75
CA GLY A 393 11.91 35.67 -7.53
C GLY A 393 11.25 34.38 -8.00
N GLY A 394 10.47 33.76 -7.13
CA GLY A 394 9.83 32.48 -7.40
C GLY A 394 10.04 31.49 -6.28
N SER A 395 9.32 30.38 -6.36
CA SER A 395 9.44 29.27 -5.42
C SER A 395 9.50 27.96 -6.18
N LEU A 396 10.21 26.99 -5.61
CA LEU A 396 10.21 25.62 -6.08
C LEU A 396 9.61 24.76 -4.97
N VAL A 397 8.69 23.87 -5.33
CA VAL A 397 8.12 22.88 -4.41
C VAL A 397 8.37 21.48 -4.97
N LEU A 398 8.69 20.54 -4.09
CA LEU A 398 8.69 19.11 -4.38
C LEU A 398 8.33 18.32 -3.11
N TRP A 399 7.88 17.09 -3.28
CA TRP A 399 7.72 16.13 -2.21
C TRP A 399 8.90 15.16 -2.16
N VAL A 400 9.38 14.84 -0.96
CA VAL A 400 10.42 13.82 -0.74
C VAL A 400 9.74 12.51 -0.38
N PRO A 401 9.81 11.46 -1.23
CA PRO A 401 9.13 10.22 -0.94
C PRO A 401 9.75 9.48 0.24
N ARG A 402 8.97 8.58 0.85
CA ARG A 402 9.49 7.57 1.76
C ARG A 402 10.01 6.37 0.95
N ALA A 403 11.02 5.69 1.48
CA ALA A 403 11.56 4.46 0.91
C ALA A 403 12.07 3.54 2.00
N SER A 404 11.52 2.33 2.07
CA SER A 404 11.97 1.23 2.93
C SER A 404 13.36 0.73 2.55
N GLN A 405 13.74 0.86 1.27
CA GLN A 405 15.03 0.45 0.73
C GLN A 405 16.02 1.63 0.58
N GLY A 406 15.91 2.61 1.48
CA GLY A 406 16.76 3.80 1.55
C GLY A 406 16.31 4.92 0.61
N GLY A 407 16.17 4.62 -0.67
CA GLY A 407 15.87 5.59 -1.73
C GLY A 407 17.01 6.57 -2.01
N HIS A 408 16.89 7.37 -3.06
CA HIS A 408 17.87 8.39 -3.44
C HIS A 408 17.19 9.51 -4.21
N LEU A 409 17.39 10.75 -3.76
CA LEU A 409 16.84 11.95 -4.39
C LEU A 409 17.97 12.89 -4.80
N GLU A 410 18.05 13.22 -6.10
CA GLU A 410 18.81 14.37 -6.57
C GLU A 410 17.88 15.46 -7.11
N LEU A 411 18.13 16.70 -6.70
CA LEU A 411 17.42 17.88 -7.18
C LEU A 411 18.43 18.89 -7.73
N ASP A 412 18.37 19.10 -9.04
CA ASP A 412 19.17 20.10 -9.76
C ASP A 412 18.38 21.40 -9.86
N VAL A 413 18.69 22.34 -8.98
CA VAL A 413 18.03 23.64 -8.86
C VAL A 413 18.75 24.68 -9.72
N LYS A 414 18.05 25.21 -10.72
CA LYS A 414 18.49 26.41 -11.43
C LYS A 414 18.12 27.64 -10.62
N VAL A 415 19.04 28.59 -10.51
CA VAL A 415 18.81 29.88 -9.84
C VAL A 415 19.04 30.99 -10.84
N ASN A 416 17.97 31.36 -11.54
CA ASN A 416 18.00 32.31 -12.66
C ASN A 416 17.92 33.76 -12.20
N VAL A 417 18.32 34.69 -13.06
CA VAL A 417 18.05 36.12 -12.89
C VAL A 417 16.53 36.35 -12.86
N SER A 418 16.05 37.18 -11.92
CA SER A 418 14.66 37.64 -11.89
C SER A 418 14.51 39.04 -12.45
#